data_AF-D0NBD1-F1
#
_entry.id   AF-D0NBD1-F1
#
_cell.length_a   1.000
_cell.length_b   1.000
_cell.length_c   1.000
_cell.angle_alpha   90.00
_cell.angle_beta   90.00
_cell.angle_gamma   90.00
#
_symmetry.space_group_name_H-M   'P 1'
#
loop_
_entity.id
_entity.type
_entity.pdbx_description
1 polymer ?
#
loop_
_entity_poly.entity_id
_entity_poly.type
_entity_poly.pdbx_seq_one_letter_code
_entity_poly.pdbx_strand_id
1 'polypeptide(L)'
;MKKGDIQLGLRRKSRKNDKEIEFGCFTIRDRKTDHDPLASRTYSLHHLPKDEQATEALTYLERWLKYACTRLNHKWDSGDYAFPALTKVPRGGAKRPKNSLASASPNGTFGNVGVKWGAPMSDSNFTQIINIVANAAGISKNLLGDDIWFTSHCFRLGGARGGQDGRQVKRLRP
;
A
#
# COMPACT_ATOMS: atom_id res chain seq x y z
N MET A 1 -0.46 8.49 -8.39
CA MET A 1 -1.31 9.27 -7.46
C MET A 1 -0.49 10.43 -6.94
N LYS A 2 -0.94 11.65 -7.19
CA LYS A 2 -0.31 12.88 -6.69
C LYS A 2 -0.82 13.20 -5.29
N LYS A 3 -0.10 14.03 -4.55
CA LYS A 3 -0.50 14.48 -3.21
C LYS A 3 -1.76 15.32 -3.26
N GLY A 4 -1.94 16.11 -4.32
CA GLY A 4 -3.16 16.88 -4.58
C GLY A 4 -4.39 16.02 -4.86
N ASP A 5 -4.22 14.74 -5.21
CA ASP A 5 -5.34 13.81 -5.37
C ASP A 5 -5.88 13.31 -4.02
N ILE A 6 -5.21 13.61 -2.91
CA ILE A 6 -5.47 13.06 -1.57
C ILE A 6 -5.91 14.17 -0.62
N GLN A 7 -7.09 14.00 -0.03
CA GLN A 7 -7.62 14.86 1.03
C GLN A 7 -7.72 14.08 2.34
N LEU A 8 -7.31 14.69 3.44
CA LEU A 8 -7.29 14.09 4.78
C LEU A 8 -7.98 15.02 5.77
N GLY A 9 -8.34 14.52 6.96
CA GLY A 9 -9.03 15.30 7.99
C GLY A 9 -10.48 15.67 7.66
N LEU A 10 -11.13 14.95 6.74
CA LEU A 10 -12.53 15.17 6.40
C LEU A 10 -13.43 14.58 7.49
N ARG A 11 -14.57 15.22 7.76
CA ARG A 11 -15.55 14.76 8.78
C ARG A 11 -16.91 14.53 8.15
N ARG A 12 -17.59 13.46 8.56
CA ARG A 12 -18.99 13.18 8.17
C ARG A 12 -19.72 12.41 9.25
N LYS A 13 -21.05 12.39 9.21
CA LYS A 13 -21.84 11.46 10.02
C LYS A 13 -21.68 10.02 9.50
N SER A 14 -21.50 9.10 10.43
CA SER A 14 -21.52 7.66 10.20
C SER A 14 -22.90 7.22 9.72
N ARG A 15 -22.94 6.40 8.67
CA ARG A 15 -24.21 5.85 8.15
C ARG A 15 -24.85 4.80 9.08
N LYS A 16 -24.13 4.35 10.12
CA LYS A 16 -24.59 3.28 11.03
C LYS A 16 -25.19 3.82 12.32
N ASN A 17 -24.67 4.93 12.82
CA ASN A 17 -25.00 5.41 14.17
C ASN A 17 -25.00 6.95 14.28
N ASP A 18 -24.96 7.68 13.16
CA ASP A 18 -24.92 9.15 13.06
C ASP A 18 -23.80 9.86 13.85
N LYS A 19 -22.88 9.11 14.46
CA LYS A 19 -21.70 9.65 15.11
C LYS A 19 -20.77 10.26 14.08
N GLU A 20 -20.10 11.33 14.46
CA GLU A 20 -19.10 11.95 13.60
C GLU A 20 -17.89 11.03 13.43
N ILE A 21 -17.48 10.82 12.19
CA ILE A 21 -16.30 10.03 11.83
C ILE A 21 -15.35 10.85 10.98
N GLU A 22 -14.06 10.70 11.26
CA GLU A 22 -12.98 11.23 10.44
C GLU A 22 -12.67 10.27 9.29
N PHE A 23 -12.39 10.81 8.12
CA PHE A 23 -12.02 10.06 6.94
C PHE A 23 -11.11 10.89 6.04
N GLY A 24 -10.44 10.20 5.11
CA GLY A 24 -9.76 10.82 3.98
C GLY A 24 -10.42 10.37 2.69
N CYS A 25 -9.98 10.93 1.57
CA CYS A 25 -10.31 10.40 0.27
C CYS A 25 -9.13 10.55 -0.70
N PHE A 26 -9.13 9.74 -1.74
CA PHE A 26 -8.28 9.99 -2.90
C PHE A 26 -9.08 9.88 -4.19
N THR A 27 -8.71 10.68 -5.17
CA THR A 27 -9.37 10.72 -6.47
C THR A 27 -8.46 10.17 -7.55
N ILE A 28 -8.92 9.15 -8.26
CA ILE A 28 -8.26 8.67 -9.47
C ILE A 28 -8.89 9.39 -10.66
N ARG A 29 -8.05 10.07 -11.44
CA ARG A 29 -8.39 10.69 -12.73
C ARG A 29 -7.94 9.77 -13.87
N ASP A 30 -8.48 9.95 -15.07
CA ASP A 30 -8.07 9.26 -16.29
C ASP A 30 -8.17 7.73 -16.21
N ARG A 31 -9.27 7.21 -15.65
CA ARG A 31 -9.47 5.76 -15.59
C ARG A 31 -9.79 5.25 -16.99
N LYS A 32 -8.94 4.33 -17.49
CA LYS A 32 -9.02 3.64 -18.80
C LYS A 32 -10.32 2.87 -19.10
N THR A 33 -11.35 2.95 -18.25
CA THR A 33 -12.60 2.16 -18.37
C THR A 33 -13.85 3.03 -18.46
N ASP A 34 -13.74 4.34 -18.55
CA ASP A 34 -14.88 5.20 -18.90
C ASP A 34 -14.63 5.84 -20.26
N HIS A 35 -15.70 5.95 -21.06
CA HIS A 35 -15.72 6.64 -22.35
C HIS A 35 -15.41 8.15 -22.22
N ASP A 36 -15.32 8.66 -20.99
CA ASP A 36 -14.98 10.03 -20.68
C ASP A 36 -13.61 10.10 -19.97
N PRO A 37 -12.58 10.68 -20.61
CA PRO A 37 -11.28 10.91 -19.98
C PRO A 37 -11.34 11.88 -18.78
N LEU A 38 -12.41 12.67 -18.64
CA LEU A 38 -12.65 13.53 -17.47
C LEU A 38 -13.30 12.77 -16.29
N ALA A 39 -13.73 11.53 -16.50
CA ALA A 39 -14.34 10.72 -15.45
C ALA A 39 -13.32 10.47 -14.33
N SER A 40 -13.59 11.07 -13.18
CA SER A 40 -12.82 10.86 -11.97
C SER A 40 -13.63 10.03 -10.99
N ARG A 41 -12.94 9.17 -10.23
CA ARG A 41 -13.57 8.38 -9.16
C ARG A 41 -12.89 8.65 -7.84
N THR A 42 -13.67 9.12 -6.88
CA THR A 42 -13.23 9.35 -5.50
C THR A 42 -13.49 8.12 -4.64
N TYR A 43 -12.47 7.71 -3.90
CA TYR A 43 -12.51 6.59 -2.97
C TYR A 43 -12.25 7.11 -1.56
N SER A 44 -13.09 6.69 -0.61
CA SER A 44 -12.94 7.06 0.79
C SER A 44 -11.91 6.17 1.49
N LEU A 45 -11.08 6.79 2.32
CA LEU A 45 -10.13 6.17 3.24
C LEU A 45 -10.72 6.28 4.65
N HIS A 46 -11.07 5.16 5.28
CA HIS A 46 -11.75 5.15 6.58
C HIS A 46 -10.82 4.69 7.71
N HIS A 47 -11.08 5.17 8.92
CA HIS A 47 -10.64 4.49 10.15
C HIS A 47 -11.56 3.31 10.37
N LEU A 48 -11.08 2.10 10.07
CA LEU A 48 -11.80 0.90 10.45
C LEU A 48 -11.58 0.63 11.95
N PRO A 49 -12.59 0.14 12.67
CA PRO A 49 -12.44 -0.23 14.08
C PRO A 49 -11.46 -1.41 14.24
N LYS A 50 -10.95 -1.61 15.46
CA LYS A 50 -9.82 -2.52 15.76
C LYS A 50 -10.05 -4.00 15.40
N ASP A 51 -11.30 -4.38 15.19
CA ASP A 51 -11.75 -5.69 14.71
C ASP A 51 -11.55 -5.88 13.20
N GLU A 52 -11.35 -4.79 12.46
CA GLU A 52 -11.12 -4.73 11.02
C GLU A 52 -9.71 -4.16 10.69
N GLN A 53 -8.66 -4.66 11.37
CA GLN A 53 -7.27 -4.15 11.30
C GLN A 53 -6.63 -4.11 9.91
N ALA A 54 -7.25 -4.71 8.90
CA ALA A 54 -6.64 -4.84 7.57
C ALA A 54 -6.53 -3.49 6.82
N THR A 55 -7.06 -2.37 7.34
CA THR A 55 -7.15 -1.13 6.56
C THR A 55 -7.05 0.16 7.38
N GLU A 56 -6.07 0.29 8.29
CA GLU A 56 -5.65 1.61 8.82
C GLU A 56 -4.88 2.46 7.78
N ALA A 57 -5.31 2.42 6.51
CA ALA A 57 -4.62 3.07 5.39
C ALA A 57 -4.48 4.59 5.60
N LEU A 58 -5.48 5.21 6.22
CA LEU A 58 -5.47 6.64 6.55
C LEU A 58 -4.36 6.97 7.56
N THR A 59 -4.28 6.22 8.66
CA THR A 59 -3.26 6.41 9.69
C THR A 59 -1.84 6.22 9.15
N TYR A 60 -1.60 5.20 8.32
CA TYR A 60 -0.28 4.99 7.72
C TYR A 60 0.06 6.06 6.69
N LEU A 61 -0.92 6.55 5.93
CA LEU A 61 -0.70 7.65 4.99
C LEU A 61 -0.35 8.95 5.73
N GLU A 62 -1.06 9.29 6.79
CA GLU A 62 -0.75 10.47 7.62
C GLU A 62 0.64 10.38 8.26
N ARG A 63 0.97 9.22 8.84
CA ARG A 63 2.30 8.97 9.40
C ARG A 63 3.39 9.11 8.34
N TRP A 64 3.17 8.60 7.14
CA TRP A 64 4.10 8.74 6.03
C TRP A 64 4.30 10.21 5.62
N LEU A 65 3.22 10.97 5.42
CA LEU A 65 3.30 12.38 5.05
C LEU A 65 4.04 13.20 6.12
N LYS A 66 3.74 12.94 7.40
CA LYS A 66 4.42 13.58 8.53
C LYS A 66 5.90 13.18 8.61
N TYR A 67 6.21 11.92 8.36
CA TYR A 67 7.59 11.42 8.33
C TYR A 67 8.39 12.10 7.23
N ALA A 68 7.85 12.22 6.02
CA ALA A 68 8.50 12.92 4.92
C ALA A 68 8.83 14.38 5.27
N CYS A 69 7.90 15.10 5.91
CA CYS A 69 8.16 16.47 6.38
C CYS A 69 9.24 16.54 7.46
N THR A 70 9.14 15.70 8.49
CA THR A 70 9.93 15.84 9.73
C THR A 70 11.30 15.17 9.66
N ARG A 71 11.42 14.05 8.93
CA ARG A 71 12.64 13.24 8.85
C ARG A 71 13.35 13.36 7.50
N LEU A 72 12.60 13.56 6.42
CA LEU A 72 13.18 13.73 5.07
C LEU A 72 13.25 15.20 4.63
N ASN A 73 12.80 16.13 5.49
CA ASN A 73 12.74 17.57 5.23
C ASN A 73 12.05 17.93 3.90
N HIS A 74 11.09 17.11 3.48
CA HIS A 74 10.37 17.32 2.23
C HIS A 74 9.18 18.25 2.46
N LYS A 75 9.09 19.29 1.62
CA LYS A 75 7.93 20.19 1.57
C LYS A 75 6.99 19.70 0.49
N TRP A 76 5.83 19.20 0.89
CA TRP A 76 4.82 18.69 -0.04
C TRP A 76 4.24 19.80 -0.92
N ASP A 77 4.29 19.57 -2.22
CA ASP A 77 3.51 20.29 -3.22
C ASP A 77 2.33 19.43 -3.73
N SER A 78 1.31 20.08 -4.28
CA SER A 78 0.15 19.40 -4.88
C SER A 78 0.53 18.47 -6.04
N GLY A 79 1.58 18.81 -6.78
CA GLY A 79 2.11 18.06 -7.92
C GLY A 79 2.95 16.84 -7.52
N ASP A 80 3.39 16.76 -6.26
CA ASP A 80 4.26 15.68 -5.80
C ASP A 80 3.56 14.33 -5.84
N TYR A 81 4.32 13.27 -6.08
CA TYR A 81 3.82 11.92 -5.95
C TYR A 81 3.79 11.51 -4.47
N ALA A 82 2.60 11.14 -3.98
CA ALA A 82 2.43 10.68 -2.60
C ALA A 82 3.31 9.45 -2.29
N PHE A 83 3.56 8.62 -3.32
CA PHE A 83 4.53 7.53 -3.30
C PHE A 83 5.63 7.81 -4.34
N PRO A 84 6.74 8.44 -3.90
CA PRO A 84 7.83 8.84 -4.80
C PRO A 84 8.65 7.64 -5.29
N ALA A 85 9.44 7.88 -6.34
CA ALA A 85 10.39 6.91 -6.84
C ALA A 85 11.47 6.59 -5.80
N LEU A 86 11.99 5.36 -5.86
CA LEU A 86 13.05 4.90 -4.96
C LEU A 86 14.31 4.60 -5.76
N THR A 87 15.46 5.04 -5.25
CA THR A 87 16.75 4.96 -5.97
C THR A 87 17.72 3.94 -5.40
N LYS A 88 17.55 3.56 -4.12
CA LYS A 88 18.44 2.61 -3.43
C LYS A 88 17.64 1.53 -2.69
N VAL A 89 16.66 0.93 -3.37
CA VAL A 89 15.93 -0.21 -2.80
C VAL A 89 16.91 -1.38 -2.66
N PRO A 90 17.01 -2.01 -1.48
CA PRO A 90 17.79 -3.23 -1.33
C PRO A 90 17.28 -4.24 -2.33
N ARG A 91 18.11 -4.57 -3.33
CA ARG A 91 17.82 -5.69 -4.21
C ARG A 91 18.10 -6.95 -3.40
N GLY A 92 17.10 -7.44 -2.67
CA GLY A 92 17.08 -8.84 -2.28
C GLY A 92 17.27 -9.62 -3.57
N GLY A 93 18.42 -10.30 -3.72
CA GLY A 93 18.86 -10.87 -4.97
C GLY A 93 17.72 -11.63 -5.63
N ALA A 94 17.26 -11.15 -6.78
CA ALA A 94 16.28 -11.82 -7.61
C ALA A 94 16.91 -13.03 -8.32
N LYS A 95 17.42 -13.98 -7.55
CA LYS A 95 17.63 -15.35 -8.00
C LYS A 95 16.87 -16.22 -7.02
N ARG A 96 16.00 -17.09 -7.56
CA ARG A 96 15.43 -18.23 -6.84
C ARG A 96 16.48 -18.76 -5.87
N PRO A 97 16.21 -18.85 -4.55
CA PRO A 97 17.18 -19.43 -3.65
C PRO A 97 17.32 -20.91 -4.03
N LYS A 98 18.39 -21.24 -4.76
CA LYS A 98 18.96 -22.58 -4.72
C LYS A 98 19.53 -22.69 -3.30
N ASN A 99 18.86 -23.49 -2.47
CA ASN A 99 19.29 -23.96 -1.16
C ASN A 99 20.63 -23.40 -0.69
N SER A 100 20.58 -22.34 0.11
CA SER A 100 21.64 -22.07 1.07
C SER A 100 21.05 -21.29 2.23
N LEU A 101 21.10 -21.92 3.41
CA LEU A 101 21.05 -21.24 4.70
C LEU A 101 22.09 -20.11 4.67
N ALA A 102 21.66 -18.90 4.38
CA ALA A 102 22.44 -17.70 4.60
C ALA A 102 21.57 -16.76 5.42
N SER A 103 21.94 -16.65 6.69
CA SER A 103 21.33 -15.86 7.74
C SER A 103 20.67 -14.59 7.23
N ALA A 104 19.33 -14.58 7.27
CA ALA A 104 18.58 -13.34 7.32
C ALA A 104 18.98 -12.65 8.62
N SER A 105 19.93 -11.72 8.55
CA SER A 105 20.16 -10.79 9.65
C SER A 105 18.81 -10.13 9.97
N PRO A 106 18.38 -10.08 11.24
CA PRO A 106 17.09 -9.50 11.63
C PRO A 106 17.00 -7.99 11.36
N ASN A 107 18.08 -7.38 10.85
CA ASN A 107 18.22 -5.95 10.55
C ASN A 107 18.31 -5.64 9.05
N GLY A 108 17.49 -6.26 8.19
CA GLY A 108 17.41 -6.01 6.74
C GLY A 108 16.91 -4.61 6.32
N THR A 109 17.66 -3.57 6.70
CA THR A 109 18.06 -2.35 5.96
C THR A 109 17.11 -1.68 4.96
N PHE A 110 15.92 -1.24 5.41
CA PHE A 110 15.27 -0.07 4.77
C PHE A 110 15.98 1.27 5.09
N GLY A 111 16.95 1.29 6.01
CA GLY A 111 17.67 2.51 6.41
C GLY A 111 18.45 3.22 5.28
N ASN A 112 18.75 2.52 4.19
CA ASN A 112 19.49 3.05 3.05
C ASN A 112 18.61 3.36 1.82
N VAL A 113 17.28 3.25 1.93
CA VAL A 113 16.38 3.53 0.79
C VAL A 113 16.42 5.02 0.46
N GLY A 114 16.96 5.34 -0.72
CA GLY A 114 16.92 6.68 -1.28
C GLY A 114 15.56 6.98 -1.89
N VAL A 115 15.05 8.17 -1.60
CA VAL A 115 13.81 8.71 -2.18
C VAL A 115 14.16 9.72 -3.28
N LYS A 116 13.52 9.60 -4.43
CA LYS A 116 13.56 10.58 -5.52
C LYS A 116 12.18 11.21 -5.68
N TRP A 117 12.08 12.44 -5.21
CA TRP A 117 10.89 13.28 -5.37
C TRP A 117 10.64 13.65 -6.84
N GLY A 118 9.41 14.03 -7.18
CA GLY A 118 9.02 14.42 -8.55
C GLY A 118 8.84 13.27 -9.54
N ALA A 119 9.11 12.02 -9.17
CA ALA A 119 8.84 10.83 -10.00
C ALA A 119 7.99 9.81 -9.22
N PRO A 120 7.09 9.06 -9.89
CA PRO A 120 6.29 8.04 -9.23
C PRO A 120 7.10 6.78 -8.90
N MET A 121 6.71 6.07 -7.85
CA MET A 121 7.20 4.72 -7.59
C MET A 121 6.88 3.78 -8.76
N SER A 122 7.87 2.97 -9.17
CA SER A 122 7.67 1.94 -10.20
C SER A 122 7.04 0.68 -9.62
N ASP A 123 6.28 -0.05 -10.43
CA ASP A 123 5.68 -1.34 -10.04
C ASP A 123 6.73 -2.37 -9.59
N SER A 124 7.91 -2.37 -10.20
CA SER A 124 9.01 -3.24 -9.81
C SER A 124 9.52 -2.92 -8.40
N ASN A 125 9.74 -1.64 -8.09
CA ASN A 125 10.15 -1.22 -6.75
C ASN A 125 9.07 -1.53 -5.71
N PHE A 126 7.79 -1.27 -6.04
CA PHE A 126 6.67 -1.57 -5.18
C PHE A 126 6.60 -3.08 -4.85
N THR A 127 6.72 -3.93 -5.87
CA THR A 127 6.74 -5.39 -5.73
C THR A 127 7.91 -5.85 -4.87
N GLN A 128 9.10 -5.28 -5.06
CA GLN A 128 10.28 -5.61 -4.25
C GLN A 128 10.08 -5.27 -2.77
N ILE A 129 9.59 -4.08 -2.46
CA ILE A 129 9.34 -3.66 -1.06
C ILE A 129 8.38 -4.63 -0.37
N ILE A 130 7.27 -4.96 -1.03
CA ILE A 130 6.27 -5.87 -0.46
C ILE A 130 6.90 -7.23 -0.16
N ASN A 131 7.68 -7.80 -1.09
CA ASN A 131 8.28 -9.11 -0.86
C ASN A 131 9.38 -9.08 0.22
N ILE A 132 10.10 -7.97 0.38
CA ILE A 132 11.03 -7.79 1.51
C ILE A 132 10.26 -7.76 2.84
N VAL A 133 9.18 -7.00 2.91
CA VAL A 133 8.34 -6.92 4.12
C VAL A 133 7.67 -8.27 4.40
N ALA A 134 7.16 -8.96 3.38
CA ALA A 134 6.55 -10.28 3.49
C ALA A 134 7.55 -11.32 4.03
N ASN A 135 8.79 -11.27 3.55
CA ASN A 135 9.84 -12.15 4.03
C ASN A 135 10.23 -11.84 5.47
N ALA A 136 10.37 -10.56 5.83
CA ALA A 136 10.65 -10.14 7.21
C ALA A 136 9.51 -10.50 8.18
N ALA A 137 8.26 -10.48 7.71
CA ALA A 137 7.08 -10.89 8.47
C ALA A 137 6.87 -12.41 8.49
N GLY A 138 7.71 -13.20 7.81
CA GLY A 138 7.60 -14.66 7.76
C GLY A 138 6.40 -15.19 6.95
N ILE A 139 5.78 -14.34 6.13
CA ILE A 139 4.62 -14.70 5.29
C ILE A 139 5.01 -14.96 3.82
N SER A 140 6.31 -15.04 3.54
CA SER A 140 6.86 -15.35 2.22
C SER A 140 6.78 -16.83 1.85
N LYS A 141 6.20 -17.69 2.69
CA LYS A 141 6.05 -19.12 2.43
C LYS A 141 4.62 -19.60 2.66
N ASN A 142 4.17 -20.56 1.84
CA ASN A 142 2.90 -21.23 2.04
C ASN A 142 3.03 -22.38 3.06
N LEU A 143 1.91 -23.04 3.39
CA LEU A 143 1.89 -24.17 4.33
C LEU A 143 2.74 -25.37 3.88
N LEU A 144 3.05 -25.48 2.58
CA LEU A 144 3.88 -26.53 1.99
C LEU A 144 5.36 -26.14 1.92
N GLY A 145 5.70 -24.92 2.33
CA GLY A 145 7.06 -24.38 2.31
C GLY A 145 7.48 -23.73 0.99
N ASP A 146 6.59 -23.60 0.01
CA ASP A 146 6.88 -22.91 -1.25
C ASP A 146 6.90 -21.40 -1.05
N ASP A 147 7.81 -20.73 -1.75
CA ASP A 147 7.92 -19.28 -1.74
C ASP A 147 6.68 -18.62 -2.38
N ILE A 148 6.05 -17.71 -1.65
CA ILE A 148 4.95 -16.87 -2.10
C ILE A 148 5.52 -15.55 -2.62
N TRP A 149 5.24 -15.25 -3.88
CA TRP A 149 5.56 -13.96 -4.48
C TRP A 149 4.35 -13.04 -4.51
N PHE A 150 4.42 -11.95 -3.76
CA PHE A 150 3.36 -10.95 -3.69
C PHE A 150 3.46 -9.94 -4.83
N THR A 151 2.31 -9.53 -5.36
CA THR A 151 2.19 -8.47 -6.37
C THR A 151 1.15 -7.44 -5.92
N SER A 152 1.10 -6.29 -6.59
CA SER A 152 0.04 -5.28 -6.36
C SER A 152 -1.38 -5.83 -6.54
N HIS A 153 -1.54 -6.92 -7.30
CA HIS A 153 -2.82 -7.58 -7.50
C HIS A 153 -3.32 -8.32 -6.24
N CYS A 154 -2.42 -8.88 -5.42
CA CYS A 154 -2.75 -9.61 -4.21
C CYS A 154 -3.57 -8.75 -3.22
N PHE A 155 -3.22 -7.47 -3.08
CA PHE A 155 -3.91 -6.54 -2.17
C PHE A 155 -5.27 -6.08 -2.69
N ARG A 156 -5.42 -5.94 -4.02
CA ARG A 156 -6.72 -5.62 -4.63
C ARG A 156 -7.75 -6.73 -4.41
N LEU A 157 -7.31 -7.99 -4.48
CA LEU A 157 -8.17 -9.14 -4.18
C LEU A 157 -8.48 -9.27 -2.69
N GLY A 158 -7.51 -9.03 -1.82
CA GLY A 158 -7.71 -9.05 -0.36
C GLY A 158 -8.69 -7.99 0.12
N GLY A 159 -8.58 -6.75 -0.36
CA GLY A 159 -9.50 -5.67 -0.02
C GLY A 159 -10.91 -5.86 -0.55
N ALA A 160 -11.06 -6.46 -1.75
CA ALA A 160 -12.37 -6.80 -2.29
C ALA A 160 -13.07 -7.92 -1.50
N ARG A 161 -12.30 -8.86 -0.93
CA ARG A 161 -12.82 -9.97 -0.11
C ARG A 161 -13.09 -9.58 1.34
N GLY A 162 -12.31 -8.67 1.92
CA GLY A 162 -12.58 -8.13 3.27
C GLY A 162 -13.80 -7.21 3.33
N GLY A 163 -14.13 -6.53 2.23
CA GLY A 163 -15.32 -5.68 2.12
C GLY A 163 -16.59 -6.39 1.66
N GLN A 164 -16.52 -7.68 1.31
CA GLN A 164 -17.66 -8.50 0.90
C GLN A 164 -17.71 -9.77 1.75
N ASP A 165 -18.42 -9.68 2.88
CA ASP A 165 -19.15 -10.78 3.50
C ASP A 165 -18.25 -11.87 4.17
N GLY A 166 -18.50 -12.33 5.39
CA GLY A 166 -19.84 -12.76 5.81
C GLY A 166 -20.39 -13.93 4.98
N ARG A 167 -19.80 -14.27 3.83
CA ARG A 167 -20.17 -15.40 2.99
C ARG A 167 -18.94 -15.96 2.28
N GLN A 168 -18.51 -17.07 2.84
CA GLN A 168 -17.87 -18.19 2.14
C GLN A 168 -18.25 -18.25 0.66
N VAL A 169 -17.28 -18.04 -0.24
CA VAL A 169 -17.29 -18.73 -1.54
C VAL A 169 -15.88 -19.19 -1.87
N LYS A 170 -15.65 -20.49 -1.63
CA LYS A 170 -14.64 -21.31 -2.28
C LYS A 170 -14.62 -21.03 -3.78
N ARG A 171 -13.46 -20.67 -4.30
CA ARG A 171 -12.98 -21.17 -5.60
C ARG A 171 -11.46 -21.30 -5.54
N LEU A 172 -11.02 -22.50 -5.15
CA LEU A 172 -9.81 -23.10 -5.71
C LEU A 172 -10.09 -23.28 -7.21
N ARG A 173 -9.13 -22.88 -8.04
CA ARG A 173 -9.00 -23.32 -9.43
C ARG A 173 -7.80 -24.27 -9.50
N PRO A 174 -7.69 -25.17 -10.49
CA PRO A 174 -8.15 -25.04 -11.88
C PRO A 174 -9.63 -25.32 -12.12
#